data_AF-A0AAJ6KBC9-F1
#
_entry.id   AF-A0AAJ6KBC9-F1
#
_cell.length_a   1.000
_cell.length_b   1.000
_cell.length_c   1.000
_cell.angle_alpha   90.00
_cell.angle_beta   90.00
_cell.angle_gamma   90.00
#
_symmetry.space_group_name_H-M   'P 1'
#
loop_
_entity.id
_entity.type
_entity.pdbx_description
1 polymer ?
#
loop_
_entity_poly.entity_id
_entity_poly.type
_entity_poly.pdbx_seq_one_letter_code
_entity_poly.pdbx_strand_id
1 'polypeptide(L)'
;MFTRYTEAALPVVQDGVRYVCTINEPNIAAMLAGGEDAANLVAYGLPNPDLGVADALLASHRRSRDVLSQVSGLQSGWTVATQAFRANGDPGSEEMLREYGYPRDDWYLEAAAGDDFLGVQAYTRTFIGPSGPLPVADDVETTLTGWEFYPEASADGLRSAWALSGGVPLMITENGIATADDTRRIASTQGALEGIHRCIEDGIQVLGYQHWSLLDNYEWASGFRPTFGLVAWDRETFERTPKPSARWYGGVAQANALWRPYSI
;
A
#
# COMPACT_ATOMS: atom_id res chain seq x y z
N MET A 1 11.82 7.44 -22.49
CA MET A 1 12.01 5.96 -22.45
C MET A 1 10.75 5.26 -21.95
N PHE A 2 10.19 5.64 -20.79
CA PHE A 2 9.00 4.99 -20.20
C PHE A 2 7.74 4.98 -21.09
N THR A 3 7.47 6.06 -21.82
CA THR A 3 6.37 6.10 -22.81
C THR A 3 6.52 5.03 -23.89
N ARG A 4 7.72 4.86 -24.45
CA ARG A 4 8.00 3.82 -25.46
C ARG A 4 7.84 2.41 -24.90
N TYR A 5 8.15 2.22 -23.62
CA TYR A 5 7.87 0.96 -22.93
C TYR A 5 6.36 0.73 -22.80
N THR A 6 5.59 1.76 -22.45
CA THR A 6 4.12 1.68 -22.38
C THR A 6 3.53 1.31 -23.74
N GLU A 7 3.98 1.96 -24.82
CA GLU A 7 3.56 1.64 -26.19
C GLU A 7 3.88 0.19 -26.57
N ALA A 8 5.06 -0.31 -26.18
CA ALA A 8 5.46 -1.70 -26.44
C ALA A 8 4.63 -2.72 -25.63
N ALA A 9 4.08 -2.32 -24.48
CA ALA A 9 3.23 -3.15 -23.64
C ALA A 9 1.75 -3.17 -24.08
N LEU A 10 1.32 -2.22 -24.94
CA LEU A 10 -0.08 -2.12 -25.41
C LEU A 10 -0.67 -3.45 -25.90
N PRO A 11 0.03 -4.28 -26.68
CA PRO A 11 -0.53 -5.56 -27.14
C PRO A 11 -0.94 -6.50 -26.01
N VAL A 12 -0.27 -6.42 -24.85
CA VAL A 12 -0.58 -7.23 -23.67
C VAL A 12 -1.73 -6.62 -22.88
N VAL A 13 -1.70 -5.30 -22.66
CA VAL A 13 -2.70 -4.65 -21.80
C VAL A 13 -4.04 -4.39 -22.51
N GLN A 14 -4.07 -4.32 -23.84
CA GLN A 14 -5.33 -4.18 -24.57
C GLN A 14 -6.15 -5.48 -24.60
N ASP A 15 -5.53 -6.62 -24.28
CA ASP A 15 -6.19 -7.94 -24.27
C ASP A 15 -6.60 -8.33 -22.85
N GLY A 16 -7.81 -7.91 -22.46
CA GLY A 16 -8.45 -8.37 -21.21
C GLY A 16 -7.96 -7.71 -19.92
N VAL A 17 -7.02 -6.76 -19.95
CA VAL A 17 -6.63 -5.97 -18.77
C VAL A 17 -7.57 -4.79 -18.59
N ARG A 18 -8.16 -4.67 -17.40
CA ARG A 18 -9.06 -3.57 -17.04
C ARG A 18 -8.35 -2.41 -16.33
N TYR A 19 -7.37 -2.72 -15.48
CA TYR A 19 -6.65 -1.75 -14.66
C TYR A 19 -5.15 -1.86 -14.92
N VAL A 20 -4.50 -0.74 -15.19
CA VAL A 20 -3.05 -0.64 -15.36
C VAL A 20 -2.49 0.29 -14.30
N CYS A 21 -1.74 -0.29 -13.37
CA CYS A 21 -0.80 0.45 -12.53
C CYS A 21 0.43 0.80 -13.37
N THR A 22 0.64 2.09 -13.59
CA THR A 22 1.81 2.60 -14.32
C THR A 22 3.10 2.42 -13.50
N ILE A 23 3.10 2.79 -12.22
CA ILE A 23 4.26 2.74 -11.33
C ILE A 23 3.78 2.29 -9.93
N ASN A 24 4.47 1.28 -9.39
CA ASN A 24 4.28 0.81 -8.02
C ASN A 24 5.14 1.63 -7.06
N GLU A 25 4.55 2.13 -5.97
CA GLU A 25 5.22 2.84 -4.88
C GLU A 25 6.22 3.92 -5.37
N PRO A 26 5.77 4.89 -6.18
CA PRO A 26 6.66 5.94 -6.69
C PRO A 26 7.32 6.74 -5.55
N ASN A 27 6.64 6.85 -4.41
CA ASN A 27 7.15 7.49 -3.22
C ASN A 27 8.32 6.72 -2.57
N ILE A 28 8.20 5.39 -2.43
CA ILE A 28 9.32 4.55 -1.96
C ILE A 28 10.50 4.62 -2.94
N ALA A 29 10.23 4.58 -4.25
CA ALA A 29 11.29 4.68 -5.26
C ALA A 29 12.07 6.02 -5.17
N ALA A 30 11.38 7.14 -5.00
CA ALA A 30 12.02 8.45 -4.83
C ALA A 30 12.80 8.55 -3.51
N MET A 31 12.28 7.95 -2.43
CA MET A 31 12.95 7.87 -1.12
C MET A 31 14.24 7.05 -1.17
N LEU A 32 14.24 5.90 -1.83
CA LEU A 32 15.45 5.08 -2.02
C LEU A 32 16.50 5.77 -2.89
N ALA A 33 16.07 6.52 -3.91
CA ALA A 33 16.98 7.27 -4.77
C ALA A 33 17.67 8.44 -4.03
N GLY A 34 17.04 8.97 -2.98
CA GLY A 34 17.58 10.01 -2.10
C GLY A 34 18.81 9.60 -1.29
N GLY A 35 19.23 8.33 -1.35
CA GLY A 35 20.57 7.90 -0.93
C GLY A 35 20.68 7.21 0.43
N GLU A 36 19.59 6.64 0.95
CA GLU A 36 19.67 5.75 2.12
C GLU A 36 19.51 4.27 1.73
N ASP A 37 20.25 3.38 2.40
CA ASP A 37 20.19 1.94 2.20
C ASP A 37 18.75 1.43 2.43
N ALA A 38 18.25 0.57 1.55
CA ALA A 38 16.92 -0.04 1.68
C ALA A 38 16.76 -0.80 3.01
N ALA A 39 17.86 -1.23 3.63
CA ALA A 39 17.88 -1.81 4.98
C ALA A 39 17.52 -0.81 6.10
N ASN A 40 17.58 0.51 5.84
CA ASN A 40 17.23 1.56 6.79
C ASN A 40 15.76 2.02 6.70
N LEU A 41 14.98 1.52 5.73
CA LEU A 41 13.52 1.69 5.71
C LEU A 41 12.82 1.01 6.91
N VAL A 42 13.60 0.35 7.78
CA VAL A 42 13.08 -0.44 8.87
C VAL A 42 12.76 0.43 10.10
N ALA A 43 11.49 0.32 10.47
CA ALA A 43 10.83 0.58 11.75
C ALA A 43 10.49 2.02 12.16
N TYR A 44 11.14 3.07 11.66
CA TYR A 44 10.89 4.36 12.31
C TYR A 44 11.05 5.63 11.44
N GLY A 45 11.97 5.66 10.49
CA GLY A 45 12.17 6.86 9.67
C GLY A 45 12.27 6.54 8.20
N LEU A 46 11.43 7.18 7.40
CA LEU A 46 11.59 7.21 5.95
C LEU A 46 12.52 8.36 5.53
N PRO A 47 13.47 8.11 4.60
CA PRO A 47 14.38 9.14 4.12
C PRO A 47 13.63 10.25 3.36
N ASN A 48 14.30 11.38 3.15
CA ASN A 48 13.75 12.39 2.25
C ASN A 48 13.76 11.86 0.82
N PRO A 49 12.68 12.05 0.04
CA PRO A 49 12.68 11.70 -1.36
C PRO A 49 13.62 12.60 -2.17
N ASP A 50 14.23 12.04 -3.21
CA ASP A 50 14.83 12.84 -4.27
C ASP A 50 13.71 13.47 -5.12
N LEU A 51 13.58 14.80 -5.05
CA LEU A 51 12.51 15.52 -5.73
C LEU A 51 12.65 15.48 -7.26
N GLY A 52 13.87 15.38 -7.79
CA GLY A 52 14.09 15.23 -9.22
C GLY A 52 13.61 13.87 -9.73
N VAL A 53 13.80 12.82 -8.93
CA VAL A 53 13.24 11.50 -9.20
C VAL A 53 11.72 11.50 -9.05
N ALA A 54 11.16 12.12 -8.01
CA ALA A 54 9.72 12.25 -7.83
C ALA A 54 9.05 12.92 -9.05
N ASP A 55 9.58 14.06 -9.50
CA ASP A 55 9.09 14.78 -10.69
C ASP A 55 9.21 13.92 -11.96
N ALA A 56 10.32 13.20 -12.12
CA ALA A 56 10.53 12.32 -13.28
C ALA A 56 9.56 11.13 -13.29
N LEU A 57 9.24 10.56 -12.12
CA LEU A 57 8.25 9.49 -11.97
C LEU A 57 6.84 10.01 -12.30
N LEU A 58 6.44 11.17 -11.79
CA LEU A 58 5.15 11.78 -12.11
C LEU A 58 5.03 12.10 -13.61
N ALA A 59 6.07 12.67 -14.22
CA ALA A 59 6.08 12.93 -15.66
C ALA A 59 6.00 11.63 -16.49
N SER A 60 6.63 10.56 -16.01
CA SER A 60 6.59 9.23 -16.66
C SER A 60 5.20 8.60 -16.54
N HIS A 61 4.60 8.67 -15.36
CA HIS A 61 3.24 8.25 -15.07
C HIS A 61 2.23 8.94 -15.99
N ARG A 62 2.23 10.28 -16.04
CA ARG A 62 1.29 11.06 -16.88
C ARG A 62 1.41 10.72 -18.36
N ARG A 63 2.63 10.64 -18.89
CA ARG A 63 2.86 10.25 -20.29
C ARG A 63 2.45 8.81 -20.59
N SER A 64 2.55 7.90 -19.60
CA SER A 64 2.06 6.53 -19.74
C SER A 64 0.53 6.52 -19.80
N ARG A 65 -0.13 7.30 -18.94
CA ARG A 65 -1.59 7.49 -18.97
C ARG A 65 -2.08 8.06 -20.30
N ASP A 66 -1.39 9.04 -20.88
CA ASP A 66 -1.74 9.59 -22.21
C ASP A 66 -1.82 8.49 -23.28
N VAL A 67 -0.86 7.56 -23.29
CA VAL A 67 -0.85 6.41 -24.20
C VAL A 67 -1.97 5.42 -23.88
N LEU A 68 -2.12 5.07 -22.60
CA LEU A 68 -3.11 4.09 -22.13
C LEU A 68 -4.56 4.56 -22.36
N SER A 69 -4.81 5.87 -22.28
CA SER A 69 -6.14 6.48 -22.53
C SER A 69 -6.67 6.26 -23.94
N GLN A 70 -5.79 5.90 -24.90
CA GLN A 70 -6.18 5.57 -26.27
C GLN A 70 -6.84 4.18 -26.39
N VAL A 71 -6.73 3.34 -25.35
CA VAL A 71 -7.32 2.00 -25.31
C VAL A 71 -8.67 2.08 -24.59
N SER A 72 -9.75 1.81 -25.34
CA SER A 72 -11.11 1.90 -24.80
C SER A 72 -11.32 0.91 -23.64
N GLY A 73 -11.87 1.43 -22.53
CA GLY A 73 -12.24 0.64 -21.35
C GLY A 73 -11.10 0.35 -20.37
N LEU A 74 -9.85 0.69 -20.72
CA LEU A 74 -8.70 0.56 -19.84
C LEU A 74 -8.66 1.73 -18.85
N GLN A 75 -8.46 1.41 -17.57
CA GLN A 75 -8.32 2.39 -16.50
C GLN A 75 -6.87 2.43 -16.03
N SER A 76 -6.32 3.62 -15.84
CA SER A 76 -4.92 3.83 -15.53
C SER A 76 -4.72 4.73 -14.31
N GLY A 77 -3.71 4.39 -13.53
CA GLY A 77 -3.34 5.07 -12.30
C GLY A 77 -1.94 4.67 -11.82
N TRP A 78 -1.55 5.14 -10.65
CA TRP A 78 -0.40 4.61 -9.90
C TRP A 78 -0.83 4.15 -8.51
N THR A 79 0.07 3.48 -7.79
CA THR A 79 -0.22 2.90 -6.47
C THR A 79 0.78 3.45 -5.45
N VAL A 80 0.29 4.03 -4.36
CA VAL A 80 1.09 4.80 -3.39
C VAL A 80 1.19 4.06 -2.06
N ALA A 81 2.40 3.98 -1.50
CA ALA A 81 2.65 3.44 -0.16
C ALA A 81 2.30 4.46 0.92
N THR A 82 1.03 4.50 1.31
CA THR A 82 0.54 5.37 2.38
C THR A 82 1.07 4.94 3.74
N GLN A 83 1.48 5.91 4.55
CA GLN A 83 2.20 5.65 5.82
C GLN A 83 1.36 5.94 7.07
N ALA A 84 0.13 6.46 6.89
CA ALA A 84 -0.79 6.84 7.97
C ALA A 84 -0.09 7.65 9.07
N PHE A 85 0.62 8.72 8.68
CA PHE A 85 1.33 9.58 9.64
C PHE A 85 0.36 10.23 10.65
N ARG A 86 0.81 10.36 11.90
CA ARG A 86 0.04 10.96 13.01
C ARG A 86 0.92 11.83 13.86
N ALA A 87 0.51 13.06 14.18
CA ALA A 87 1.18 13.85 15.20
C ALA A 87 1.05 13.14 16.57
N ASN A 88 2.10 13.15 17.39
CA ASN A 88 2.07 12.55 18.73
C ASN A 88 1.36 13.42 19.79
N GLY A 89 0.98 14.65 19.42
CA GLY A 89 0.29 15.61 20.28
C GLY A 89 1.20 16.59 21.03
N ASP A 90 2.52 16.43 20.96
CA ASP A 90 3.45 17.38 21.56
C ASP A 90 3.45 18.73 20.80
N PRO A 91 3.72 19.86 21.47
CA PRO A 91 3.84 21.14 20.79
C PRO A 91 4.86 21.09 19.63
N GLY A 92 4.40 21.45 18.42
CA GLY A 92 5.21 21.41 17.19
C GLY A 92 5.09 20.13 16.36
N SER A 93 4.51 19.05 16.90
CA SER A 93 4.35 17.78 16.18
C SER A 93 3.44 17.89 14.93
N GLU A 94 2.40 18.73 14.98
CA GLU A 94 1.49 18.96 13.85
C GLU A 94 2.16 19.70 12.67
N GLU A 95 3.07 20.63 12.97
CA GLU A 95 3.85 21.32 11.94
C GLU A 95 4.86 20.36 11.31
N MET A 96 5.59 19.64 12.17
CA MET A 96 6.54 18.61 11.73
C MET A 96 5.85 17.50 10.92
N LEU A 97 4.63 17.07 11.28
CA LEU A 97 3.82 16.12 10.51
C LEU A 97 3.61 16.59 9.08
N ARG A 98 3.25 17.86 8.88
CA ARG A 98 3.04 18.42 7.54
C ARG A 98 4.35 18.48 6.75
N GLU A 99 5.43 18.98 7.37
CA GLU A 99 6.73 19.09 6.71
C GLU A 99 7.32 17.72 6.34
N TYR A 100 7.16 16.74 7.22
CA TYR A 100 7.68 15.38 7.05
C TYR A 100 6.82 14.55 6.09
N GLY A 101 5.51 14.57 6.29
CA GLY A 101 4.54 13.72 5.60
C GLY A 101 4.28 14.14 4.16
N TYR A 102 4.18 15.44 3.89
CA TYR A 102 3.80 15.94 2.58
C TYR A 102 4.66 15.41 1.42
N PRO A 103 6.01 15.51 1.46
CA PRO A 103 6.83 15.01 0.36
C PRO A 103 6.86 13.47 0.27
N ARG A 104 6.42 12.73 1.30
CA ARG A 104 6.49 11.26 1.36
C ARG A 104 5.19 10.56 0.99
N ASP A 105 4.05 11.23 1.20
CA ASP A 105 2.73 10.63 1.04
C ASP A 105 1.81 11.60 0.27
N ASP A 106 1.44 12.72 0.89
CA ASP A 106 0.36 13.59 0.39
C ASP A 106 0.60 14.12 -1.03
N TRP A 107 1.82 14.50 -1.39
CA TRP A 107 2.13 15.00 -2.75
C TRP A 107 1.78 13.98 -3.84
N TYR A 108 1.99 12.68 -3.58
CA TYR A 108 1.66 11.62 -4.53
C TYR A 108 0.15 11.35 -4.59
N LEU A 109 -0.55 11.50 -3.46
CA LEU A 109 -2.00 11.38 -3.42
C LEU A 109 -2.68 12.55 -4.15
N GLU A 110 -2.20 13.78 -3.96
CA GLU A 110 -2.64 14.97 -4.70
C GLU A 110 -2.33 14.85 -6.20
N ALA A 111 -1.15 14.36 -6.55
CA ALA A 111 -0.73 14.25 -7.94
C ALA A 111 -1.51 13.18 -8.74
N ALA A 112 -2.24 12.29 -8.06
CA ALA A 112 -3.17 11.33 -8.65
C ALA A 112 -4.50 11.96 -9.11
N ALA A 113 -4.76 13.23 -8.79
CA ALA A 113 -5.99 13.90 -9.22
C ALA A 113 -6.17 13.83 -10.75
N GLY A 114 -7.31 13.29 -11.19
CA GLY A 114 -7.61 13.05 -12.60
C GLY A 114 -7.18 11.67 -13.13
N ASP A 115 -6.65 10.79 -12.27
CA ASP A 115 -6.49 9.37 -12.57
C ASP A 115 -7.82 8.62 -12.66
N ASP A 116 -7.82 7.52 -13.40
CA ASP A 116 -9.02 6.67 -13.52
C ASP A 116 -9.23 5.86 -12.22
N PHE A 117 -8.13 5.56 -11.52
CA PHE A 117 -8.12 5.02 -10.17
C PHE A 117 -6.81 5.36 -9.45
N LEU A 118 -6.82 5.33 -8.12
CA LEU A 118 -5.63 5.44 -7.28
C LEU A 118 -5.49 4.17 -6.43
N GLY A 119 -4.33 3.52 -6.52
CA GLY A 119 -4.00 2.41 -5.64
C GLY A 119 -3.46 2.90 -4.30
N VAL A 120 -3.95 2.30 -3.22
CA VAL A 120 -3.50 2.54 -1.85
C VAL A 120 -2.80 1.28 -1.35
N GLN A 121 -1.58 1.44 -0.85
CA GLN A 121 -0.82 0.40 -0.18
C GLN A 121 -0.60 0.81 1.27
N ALA A 122 -1.13 0.02 2.20
CA ALA A 122 -1.21 0.44 3.60
C ALA A 122 -0.94 -0.73 4.55
N TYR A 123 0.04 -0.56 5.43
CA TYR A 123 0.54 -1.63 6.29
C TYR A 123 0.58 -1.28 7.78
N THR A 124 0.91 -0.04 8.11
CA THR A 124 1.12 0.43 9.48
C THR A 124 0.81 1.92 9.58
N ARG A 125 1.01 2.49 10.77
CA ARG A 125 1.10 3.95 11.00
C ARG A 125 2.49 4.32 11.53
N THR A 126 2.80 5.61 11.46
CA THR A 126 4.01 6.20 12.05
C THR A 126 3.64 7.48 12.80
N PHE A 127 4.04 7.59 14.06
CA PHE A 127 3.88 8.83 14.82
C PHE A 127 4.95 9.84 14.44
N ILE A 128 4.64 11.14 14.51
CA ILE A 128 5.54 12.26 14.27
C ILE A 128 5.56 13.13 15.52
N GLY A 129 6.72 13.27 16.13
CA GLY A 129 6.99 14.23 17.21
C GLY A 129 7.55 15.55 16.66
N PRO A 130 7.91 16.49 17.54
CA PRO A 130 8.39 17.81 17.12
C PRO A 130 9.77 17.79 16.43
N SER A 131 10.47 16.66 16.44
CA SER A 131 11.81 16.50 15.85
C SER A 131 11.87 15.47 14.72
N GLY A 132 10.71 15.00 14.23
CA GLY A 132 10.62 13.99 13.18
C GLY A 132 9.70 12.84 13.59
N PRO A 133 9.76 11.68 12.92
CA PRO A 133 8.90 10.55 13.26
C PRO A 133 9.10 10.12 14.75
N LEU A 134 8.36 9.14 15.31
CA LEU A 134 8.60 8.43 16.60
C LEU A 134 8.66 6.88 16.47
N PRO A 135 9.56 6.18 17.22
CA PRO A 135 9.74 4.74 17.05
C PRO A 135 8.47 4.03 17.46
N VAL A 136 8.26 2.85 16.92
CA VAL A 136 7.22 1.97 17.41
C VAL A 136 7.47 1.73 18.91
N ALA A 137 6.47 1.99 19.74
CA ALA A 137 6.61 1.92 21.19
C ALA A 137 6.87 0.48 21.65
N ASP A 138 7.62 0.32 22.74
CA ASP A 138 8.01 -1.02 23.25
C ASP A 138 6.82 -1.88 23.71
N ASP A 139 5.68 -1.25 24.02
CA ASP A 139 4.47 -1.89 24.52
C ASP A 139 3.44 -2.23 23.44
N VAL A 140 3.70 -1.89 22.17
CA VAL A 140 2.80 -2.26 21.06
C VAL A 140 3.26 -3.53 20.36
N GLU A 141 2.30 -4.32 19.90
CA GLU A 141 2.58 -5.53 19.13
C GLU A 141 3.24 -5.17 17.79
N THR A 142 4.29 -5.91 17.43
CA THR A 142 5.02 -5.70 16.18
C THR A 142 5.02 -6.95 15.29
N THR A 143 5.09 -6.68 13.98
CA THR A 143 5.21 -7.68 12.92
C THR A 143 6.65 -8.16 12.76
N LEU A 144 6.91 -9.16 11.92
CA LEU A 144 8.29 -9.63 11.65
C LEU A 144 9.19 -8.58 10.98
N THR A 145 8.61 -7.52 10.41
CA THR A 145 9.31 -6.36 9.85
C THR A 145 9.52 -5.23 10.87
N GLY A 146 9.05 -5.41 12.12
CA GLY A 146 9.16 -4.40 13.18
C GLY A 146 8.10 -3.29 13.11
N TRP A 147 7.15 -3.38 12.18
CA TRP A 147 6.03 -2.44 12.09
C TRP A 147 4.98 -2.74 13.16
N GLU A 148 4.25 -1.71 13.60
CA GLU A 148 3.10 -1.86 14.49
C GLU A 148 2.03 -2.77 13.85
N PHE A 149 1.44 -3.67 14.63
CA PHE A 149 0.23 -4.37 14.23
C PHE A 149 -0.94 -3.38 14.21
N TYR A 150 -1.21 -2.76 13.06
CA TYR A 150 -2.23 -1.71 12.92
C TYR A 150 -3.17 -1.94 11.71
N PRO A 151 -4.19 -2.82 11.85
CA PRO A 151 -5.13 -3.13 10.75
C PRO A 151 -5.89 -1.93 10.19
N GLU A 152 -6.08 -0.87 10.99
CA GLU A 152 -6.76 0.37 10.58
C GLU A 152 -5.97 1.18 9.52
N ALA A 153 -4.70 0.83 9.24
CA ALA A 153 -3.89 1.50 8.23
C ALA A 153 -4.60 1.62 6.88
N SER A 154 -5.33 0.59 6.45
CA SER A 154 -6.07 0.62 5.17
C SER A 154 -7.20 1.65 5.17
N ALA A 155 -7.94 1.81 6.27
CA ALA A 155 -8.99 2.81 6.37
C ALA A 155 -8.40 4.23 6.40
N ASP A 156 -7.29 4.41 7.13
CA ASP A 156 -6.57 5.68 7.21
C ASP A 156 -6.01 6.10 5.85
N GLY A 157 -5.39 5.16 5.12
CA GLY A 157 -4.90 5.37 3.76
C GLY A 157 -6.01 5.72 2.78
N LEU A 158 -7.15 5.02 2.81
CA LEU A 158 -8.30 5.32 1.96
C LEU A 158 -8.87 6.72 2.21
N ARG A 159 -9.00 7.13 3.47
CA ARG A 159 -9.51 8.46 3.82
C ARG A 159 -8.58 9.56 3.34
N SER A 160 -7.27 9.40 3.53
CA SER A 160 -6.28 10.36 3.05
C SER A 160 -6.30 10.45 1.52
N ALA A 161 -6.21 9.30 0.84
CA ALA A 161 -6.21 9.22 -0.61
C ALA A 161 -7.48 9.81 -1.22
N TRP A 162 -8.66 9.53 -0.66
CA TRP A 162 -9.93 10.08 -1.13
C TRP A 162 -9.96 11.61 -1.05
N ALA A 163 -9.54 12.15 0.10
CA ALA A 163 -9.55 13.58 0.35
C ALA A 163 -8.55 14.34 -0.56
N LEU A 164 -7.32 13.83 -0.67
CA LEU A 164 -6.23 14.52 -1.36
C LEU A 164 -6.29 14.35 -2.88
N SER A 165 -6.79 13.23 -3.39
CA SER A 165 -6.94 13.02 -4.83
C SER A 165 -8.17 13.73 -5.43
N GLY A 166 -9.02 14.34 -4.59
CA GLY A 166 -10.26 14.96 -5.03
C GLY A 166 -11.34 13.94 -5.42
N GLY A 167 -11.37 12.78 -4.76
CA GLY A 167 -12.40 11.76 -4.96
C GLY A 167 -12.14 10.78 -6.10
N VAL A 168 -10.87 10.52 -6.45
CA VAL A 168 -10.53 9.46 -7.41
C VAL A 168 -10.95 8.10 -6.84
N PRO A 169 -11.55 7.19 -7.63
CA PRO A 169 -11.89 5.84 -7.17
C PRO A 169 -10.66 5.08 -6.66
N LEU A 170 -10.77 4.45 -5.50
CA LEU A 170 -9.62 3.87 -4.80
C LEU A 170 -9.60 2.34 -4.88
N MET A 171 -8.42 1.74 -4.94
CA MET A 171 -8.26 0.29 -4.79
C MET A 171 -7.20 0.03 -3.72
N ILE A 172 -7.45 -0.83 -2.74
CA ILE A 172 -6.35 -1.34 -1.92
C ILE A 172 -5.56 -2.30 -2.81
N THR A 173 -4.39 -1.85 -3.29
CA THR A 173 -3.55 -2.62 -4.18
C THR A 173 -2.56 -3.49 -3.42
N GLU A 174 -2.22 -3.09 -2.18
CA GLU A 174 -1.50 -3.93 -1.24
C GLU A 174 -1.93 -3.67 0.20
N ASN A 175 -2.14 -4.75 0.93
CA ASN A 175 -2.24 -4.76 2.38
C ASN A 175 -1.97 -6.18 2.87
N GLY A 176 -1.22 -6.32 3.94
CA GLY A 176 -0.88 -7.61 4.51
C GLY A 176 -0.03 -7.48 5.76
N ILE A 177 0.54 -8.59 6.19
CA ILE A 177 1.35 -8.65 7.41
C ILE A 177 2.43 -9.72 7.31
N ALA A 178 3.66 -9.34 7.67
CA ALA A 178 4.74 -10.28 7.90
C ALA A 178 4.58 -10.96 9.26
N THR A 179 4.18 -12.23 9.28
CA THR A 179 3.97 -12.98 10.54
C THR A 179 4.16 -14.47 10.37
N ALA A 180 4.76 -15.13 11.37
CA ALA A 180 4.78 -16.58 11.46
C ALA A 180 3.45 -17.15 12.01
N ASP A 181 2.68 -16.34 12.72
CA ASP A 181 1.37 -16.71 13.28
C ASP A 181 0.26 -16.36 12.28
N ASP A 182 -0.29 -17.39 11.64
CA ASP A 182 -1.34 -17.24 10.64
C ASP A 182 -2.69 -16.78 11.23
N THR A 183 -2.91 -16.92 12.54
CA THR A 183 -4.09 -16.36 13.21
C THR A 183 -4.03 -14.83 13.24
N ARG A 184 -2.82 -14.26 13.39
CA ARG A 184 -2.59 -12.81 13.26
C ARG A 184 -2.77 -12.32 11.84
N ARG A 185 -2.44 -13.13 10.83
CA ARG A 185 -2.70 -12.80 9.42
C ARG A 185 -4.19 -12.68 9.14
N ILE A 186 -4.99 -13.60 9.67
CA ILE A 186 -6.46 -13.52 9.62
C ILE A 186 -6.96 -12.26 10.34
N ALA A 187 -6.53 -12.03 11.57
CA ALA A 187 -6.97 -10.88 12.37
C ALA A 187 -6.63 -9.53 11.70
N SER A 188 -5.42 -9.40 11.15
CA SER A 188 -4.99 -8.21 10.41
C SER A 188 -5.83 -7.98 9.16
N THR A 189 -6.03 -9.02 8.35
CA THR A 189 -6.81 -8.92 7.11
C THR A 189 -8.29 -8.64 7.40
N GLN A 190 -8.86 -9.26 8.45
CA GLN A 190 -10.22 -8.99 8.88
C GLN A 190 -10.38 -7.53 9.31
N GLY A 191 -9.50 -7.02 10.18
CA GLY A 191 -9.56 -5.63 10.64
C GLY A 191 -9.44 -4.62 9.49
N ALA A 192 -8.54 -4.88 8.54
CA ALA A 192 -8.41 -4.06 7.33
C ALA A 192 -9.72 -4.04 6.52
N LEU A 193 -10.33 -5.20 6.27
CA LEU A 193 -11.60 -5.30 5.54
C LEU A 193 -12.77 -4.64 6.29
N GLU A 194 -12.82 -4.73 7.61
CA GLU A 194 -13.81 -4.02 8.44
C GLU A 194 -13.64 -2.50 8.33
N GLY A 195 -12.40 -2.01 8.35
CA GLY A 195 -12.08 -0.59 8.13
C GLY A 195 -12.47 -0.10 6.75
N ILE A 196 -12.14 -0.87 5.71
CA ILE A 196 -12.53 -0.59 4.32
C ILE A 196 -14.05 -0.53 4.17
N HIS A 197 -14.78 -1.46 4.81
CA HIS A 197 -16.24 -1.44 4.79
C HIS A 197 -16.80 -0.14 5.39
N ARG A 198 -16.25 0.35 6.51
CA ARG A 198 -16.65 1.64 7.08
C ARG A 198 -16.36 2.80 6.12
N CYS A 199 -15.23 2.79 5.43
CA CYS A 199 -14.94 3.81 4.41
C CYS A 199 -15.98 3.80 3.28
N ILE A 200 -16.44 2.63 2.85
CA ILE A 200 -17.51 2.50 1.85
C ILE A 200 -18.84 3.06 2.40
N GLU A 201 -19.18 2.76 3.65
CA GLU A 201 -20.34 3.33 4.35
C GLU A 201 -20.27 4.86 4.47
N ASP A 202 -19.06 5.41 4.66
CA ASP A 202 -18.76 6.85 4.68
C ASP A 202 -18.83 7.50 3.27
N GLY A 203 -19.10 6.72 2.21
CA GLY A 203 -19.28 7.20 0.83
C GLY A 203 -18.02 7.22 -0.03
N ILE A 204 -16.91 6.65 0.45
CA ILE A 204 -15.66 6.53 -0.33
C ILE A 204 -15.82 5.44 -1.38
N GLN A 205 -15.51 5.75 -2.65
CA GLN A 205 -15.60 4.78 -3.73
C GLN A 205 -14.40 3.83 -3.73
N VAL A 206 -14.57 2.64 -3.14
CA VAL A 206 -13.55 1.57 -3.12
C VAL A 206 -13.87 0.50 -4.18
N LEU A 207 -12.94 0.28 -5.08
CA LEU A 207 -13.03 -0.64 -6.22
C LEU A 207 -12.72 -2.10 -5.87
N GLY A 208 -11.90 -2.32 -4.85
CA GLY A 208 -11.49 -3.67 -4.44
C GLY A 208 -10.35 -3.68 -3.44
N TYR A 209 -10.01 -4.90 -3.01
CA TYR A 209 -8.93 -5.20 -2.07
C TYR A 209 -8.04 -6.32 -2.62
N GLN A 210 -6.73 -6.10 -2.57
CA GLN A 210 -5.71 -7.06 -2.97
C GLN A 210 -4.77 -7.31 -1.78
N HIS A 211 -4.73 -8.56 -1.33
CA HIS A 211 -3.87 -8.97 -0.25
C HIS A 211 -2.41 -9.08 -0.73
N TRP A 212 -1.48 -8.47 0.00
CA TRP A 212 -0.05 -8.71 -0.14
C TRP A 212 0.36 -9.83 0.83
N SER A 213 0.59 -11.05 0.36
CA SER A 213 0.61 -11.49 -1.04
C SER A 213 0.04 -12.90 -1.17
N LEU A 214 -0.05 -13.42 -2.39
CA LEU A 214 -0.45 -14.82 -2.58
C LEU A 214 0.61 -15.78 -2.03
N LEU A 215 1.87 -15.63 -2.44
CA LEU A 215 2.98 -16.50 -2.06
C LEU A 215 3.95 -15.76 -1.14
N ASP A 216 4.53 -16.48 -0.16
CA ASP A 216 5.74 -16.00 0.51
C ASP A 216 6.81 -15.70 -0.56
N ASN A 217 7.44 -14.53 -0.49
CA ASN A 217 8.30 -14.03 -1.56
C ASN A 217 9.59 -13.39 -1.00
N TYR A 218 10.42 -12.84 -1.89
CA TYR A 218 11.69 -12.22 -1.52
C TYR A 218 11.47 -10.76 -1.12
N GLU A 219 11.57 -10.48 0.17
CA GLU A 219 11.30 -9.17 0.76
C GLU A 219 12.56 -8.28 0.74
N TRP A 220 12.96 -7.85 -0.46
CA TRP A 220 14.04 -6.87 -0.66
C TRP A 220 15.32 -7.17 0.14
N ALA A 221 15.82 -6.20 0.93
CA ALA A 221 17.00 -6.37 1.77
C ALA A 221 16.79 -7.37 2.93
N SER A 222 15.54 -7.66 3.31
CA SER A 222 15.19 -8.61 4.38
C SER A 222 15.20 -10.07 3.92
N GLY A 223 15.34 -10.31 2.61
CA GLY A 223 15.35 -11.65 2.02
C GLY A 223 14.06 -12.41 2.26
N PHE A 224 14.15 -13.72 2.51
CA PHE A 224 12.97 -14.60 2.68
C PHE A 224 12.50 -14.74 4.14
N ARG A 225 13.05 -13.95 5.07
CA ARG A 225 12.69 -14.07 6.49
C ARG A 225 11.26 -13.56 6.74
N PRO A 226 10.85 -12.36 6.29
CA PRO A 226 9.46 -11.92 6.39
C PRO A 226 8.57 -12.81 5.53
N THR A 227 7.43 -13.24 6.08
CA THR A 227 6.46 -14.09 5.37
C THR A 227 5.11 -13.39 5.32
N PHE A 228 4.80 -12.81 4.15
CA PHE A 228 3.53 -12.12 3.90
C PHE A 228 2.46 -13.03 3.30
N GLY A 229 2.88 -14.09 2.60
CA GLY A 229 2.01 -14.86 1.72
C GLY A 229 0.89 -15.58 2.44
N LEU A 230 -0.27 -15.67 1.78
CA LEU A 230 -1.35 -16.61 2.13
C LEU A 230 -0.93 -18.07 1.91
N VAL A 231 0.06 -18.30 1.06
CA VAL A 231 0.55 -19.63 0.66
C VAL A 231 2.06 -19.68 0.88
N ALA A 232 2.51 -20.64 1.69
CA ALA A 232 3.92 -20.95 1.82
C ALA A 232 4.40 -21.80 0.64
N TRP A 233 5.71 -21.87 0.42
CA TRP A 233 6.28 -22.81 -0.56
C TRP A 233 7.61 -23.38 -0.11
N ASP A 234 7.90 -24.60 -0.53
CA ASP A 234 9.16 -25.28 -0.28
C ASP A 234 10.23 -24.83 -1.30
N ARG A 235 11.39 -24.40 -0.80
CA ARG A 235 12.41 -23.73 -1.64
C ARG A 235 13.20 -24.64 -2.56
N GLU A 236 13.15 -25.95 -2.33
CA GLU A 236 13.86 -26.95 -3.13
C GLU A 236 12.93 -27.57 -4.18
N THR A 237 11.70 -27.88 -3.78
CA THR A 237 10.71 -28.61 -4.58
C THR A 237 9.68 -27.72 -5.25
N PHE A 238 9.54 -26.46 -4.81
CA PHE A 238 8.50 -25.51 -5.21
C PHE A 238 7.06 -25.96 -4.87
N GLU A 239 6.88 -26.96 -4.01
CA GLU A 239 5.56 -27.35 -3.50
C GLU A 239 4.93 -26.20 -2.72
N ARG A 240 3.61 -25.98 -2.91
CA ARG A 240 2.86 -24.86 -2.35
C ARG A 240 1.87 -25.33 -1.30
N THR A 241 1.90 -24.70 -0.13
CA THR A 241 1.07 -25.05 1.02
C THR A 241 0.21 -23.86 1.43
N PRO A 242 -1.10 -23.87 1.09
CA PRO A 242 -2.02 -22.83 1.53
C PRO A 242 -2.13 -22.80 3.05
N LYS A 243 -1.93 -21.61 3.63
CA LYS A 243 -2.10 -21.38 5.08
C LYS A 243 -3.61 -21.29 5.41
N PRO A 244 -4.03 -21.49 6.68
CA PRO A 244 -5.42 -21.28 7.09
C PRO A 244 -6.03 -19.95 6.61
N SER A 245 -5.25 -18.87 6.61
CA SER A 245 -5.61 -17.55 6.10
C SER A 245 -6.00 -17.54 4.62
N ALA A 246 -5.36 -18.36 3.78
CA ALA A 246 -5.75 -18.49 2.37
C ALA A 246 -7.18 -19.03 2.23
N ARG A 247 -7.53 -20.04 3.04
CA ARG A 247 -8.87 -20.63 3.04
C ARG A 247 -9.91 -19.66 3.61
N TRP A 248 -9.56 -18.98 4.70
CA TRP A 248 -10.41 -17.95 5.30
C TRP A 248 -10.67 -16.80 4.32
N TYR A 249 -9.62 -16.23 3.73
CA TYR A 249 -9.74 -15.12 2.78
C TYR A 249 -10.49 -15.53 1.51
N GLY A 250 -10.26 -16.75 1.01
CA GLY A 250 -11.06 -17.32 -0.08
C GLY A 250 -12.54 -17.45 0.27
N GLY A 251 -12.88 -17.82 1.51
CA GLY A 251 -14.26 -17.87 2.01
C GLY A 251 -14.91 -16.49 2.09
N VAL A 252 -14.18 -15.47 2.56
CA VAL A 252 -14.63 -14.06 2.56
C VAL A 252 -14.88 -13.57 1.13
N ALA A 253 -13.93 -13.80 0.22
CA ALA A 253 -14.04 -13.39 -1.18
C ALA A 253 -15.21 -14.07 -1.90
N GLN A 254 -15.42 -15.37 -1.67
CA GLN A 254 -16.54 -16.11 -2.26
C GLN A 254 -17.90 -15.64 -1.71
N ALA A 255 -17.97 -15.33 -0.41
CA ALA A 255 -19.18 -14.81 0.22
C ALA A 255 -19.42 -13.33 -0.12
N ASN A 256 -18.38 -12.60 -0.55
CA ASN A 256 -18.34 -11.15 -0.63
C ASN A 256 -18.87 -10.49 0.66
N ALA A 257 -18.50 -11.05 1.81
CA ALA A 257 -19.00 -10.65 3.12
C ALA A 257 -18.04 -11.07 4.23
N LEU A 258 -17.99 -10.27 5.31
CA LEU A 258 -17.32 -10.63 6.55
C LEU A 258 -18.30 -11.35 7.48
N TRP A 259 -17.95 -12.56 7.88
CA TRP A 259 -18.73 -13.32 8.87
C TRP A 259 -18.48 -12.73 10.25
N ARG A 260 -19.44 -11.98 10.79
CA ARG A 260 -19.39 -11.63 12.21
C ARG A 260 -19.64 -12.90 13.03
N PRO A 261 -18.77 -13.28 13.98
CA PRO A 261 -19.24 -14.15 15.04
C PRO A 261 -20.36 -13.41 15.80
N TYR A 262 -21.44 -14.12 16.12
CA TYR A 262 -22.52 -13.59 16.95
C TYR A 262 -21.94 -12.85 18.16
N SER A 263 -22.34 -11.59 18.35
CA SER A 263 -22.12 -10.86 19.60
C SER A 263 -22.71 -11.70 20.74
N ILE A 264 -21.87 -12.01 21.74
CA ILE A 264 -22.32 -12.54 23.04
C ILE A 264 -22.95 -11.41 23.82
#